data_AF-A0A947HIL5-F1
#
_entry.id   AF-A0A947HIL5-F1
#
_cell.length_a   1.000
_cell.length_b   1.000
_cell.length_c   1.000
_cell.angle_alpha   90.00
_cell.angle_beta   90.00
_cell.angle_gamma   90.00
#
_symmetry.space_group_name_H-M   'P 1'
#
loop_
_entity.id
_entity.type
_entity.pdbx_description
1 polymer ?
#
loop_
_entity_poly.entity_id
_entity_poly.type
_entity_poly.pdbx_seq_one_letter_code
_entity_poly.pdbx_strand_id
1 'polypeptide(L)'
;MHYRFVTLGLLAVTALVFAGTGCLSTTDFQSKAGRVTDLSAYSLDAWEMRTGLGLVGTTLEDVGANIPLEIGLPGNVQLGTNVAHDIGTLLNLNAKWTALDFAHFGLAVEVGVKWTNPSLMYFLPQDIRDDYGDINLILLPMRLDMSVPILSWMDAHLDVGYLHSGIVGDVETEVDAGVSLSYRELFLDARLGFYPAGKVAIFLGAYIPVFARANIYTGGEYEAEPGVYVGATARAYEKVDVRGLNTFYLQTEMRWGATHLRIGIVQYLRYLDKRIEYPLPTLDLFWRF
;
A
#
# COMPACT_ATOMS: atom_id res chain seq x y z
N MET A 1 -28.61 0.22 11.08
CA MET A 1 -29.16 -0.45 9.88
C MET A 1 -28.12 -0.62 8.75
N HIS A 2 -27.15 0.28 8.55
CA HIS A 2 -26.20 0.21 7.43
C HIS A 2 -25.22 -0.98 7.42
N TYR A 3 -24.79 -1.47 8.60
CA TYR A 3 -23.92 -2.67 8.70
C TYR A 3 -24.51 -3.91 7.99
N ARG A 4 -25.84 -4.09 8.02
CA ARG A 4 -26.48 -5.26 7.38
C ARG A 4 -26.43 -5.19 5.86
N PHE A 5 -26.54 -3.99 5.28
CA PHE A 5 -26.55 -3.82 3.82
C PHE A 5 -25.17 -4.07 3.19
N VAL A 6 -24.10 -3.62 3.84
CA VAL A 6 -22.73 -3.88 3.37
C VAL A 6 -22.43 -5.37 3.43
N THR A 7 -22.71 -6.05 4.55
CA THR A 7 -22.50 -7.50 4.69
C THR A 7 -23.37 -8.32 3.73
N LEU A 8 -24.63 -7.94 3.48
CA LEU A 8 -25.52 -8.62 2.53
C LEU A 8 -25.09 -8.41 1.07
N GLY A 9 -24.69 -7.19 0.71
CA GLY A 9 -24.12 -6.91 -0.61
C GLY A 9 -22.85 -7.72 -0.85
N LEU A 10 -22.02 -7.86 0.18
CA LEU A 10 -20.80 -8.66 0.13
C LEU A 10 -21.06 -10.13 -0.09
N LEU A 11 -21.94 -10.72 0.72
CA LEU A 11 -22.32 -12.12 0.59
C LEU A 11 -22.97 -12.39 -0.77
N ALA A 12 -23.73 -11.43 -1.31
CA ALA A 12 -24.31 -11.54 -2.64
C ALA A 12 -23.24 -11.49 -3.73
N VAL A 13 -22.27 -10.57 -3.66
CA VAL A 13 -21.14 -10.50 -4.61
C VAL A 13 -20.30 -11.77 -4.52
N THR A 14 -19.86 -12.16 -3.32
CA THR A 14 -19.11 -13.40 -3.10
C THR A 14 -19.90 -14.63 -3.58
N ALA A 15 -21.21 -14.72 -3.33
CA ALA A 15 -22.04 -15.83 -3.81
C ALA A 15 -22.19 -15.85 -5.34
N LEU A 16 -22.39 -14.69 -5.99
CA LEU A 16 -22.44 -14.57 -7.45
C LEU A 16 -21.10 -14.98 -8.08
N VAL A 17 -20.01 -14.64 -7.41
CA VAL A 17 -18.63 -15.01 -7.76
C VAL A 17 -18.41 -16.52 -7.67
N PHE A 18 -18.84 -17.15 -6.58
CA PHE A 18 -18.78 -18.61 -6.45
C PHE A 18 -19.68 -19.32 -7.47
N ALA A 19 -20.86 -18.77 -7.76
CA ALA A 19 -21.79 -19.33 -8.75
C ALA A 19 -21.26 -19.23 -10.18
N GLY A 20 -20.56 -18.15 -10.54
CA GLY A 20 -20.00 -17.94 -11.88
C GLY A 20 -18.73 -18.76 -12.20
N THR A 21 -18.08 -19.32 -11.18
CA THR A 21 -16.76 -19.99 -11.34
C THR A 21 -16.84 -21.50 -11.49
N GLY A 22 -18.00 -22.12 -11.25
CA GLY A 22 -18.18 -23.58 -11.34
C GLY A 22 -18.02 -24.21 -12.73
N CYS A 23 -18.00 -23.42 -13.81
CA CYS A 23 -17.99 -23.92 -15.19
C CYS A 23 -16.64 -23.76 -15.92
N LEU A 24 -15.56 -23.42 -15.22
CA LEU A 24 -14.31 -23.01 -15.84
C LEU A 24 -13.13 -23.89 -15.41
N SER A 25 -12.15 -24.07 -16.31
CA SER A 25 -10.95 -24.89 -16.07
C SER A 25 -10.16 -24.43 -14.83
N THR A 26 -9.64 -25.39 -14.07
CA THR A 26 -8.86 -25.14 -12.84
C THR A 26 -7.49 -24.55 -13.17
N THR A 27 -7.17 -23.36 -12.66
CA THR A 27 -5.81 -22.80 -12.65
C THR A 27 -5.06 -23.33 -11.43
N ASP A 28 -3.82 -23.76 -11.62
CA ASP A 28 -2.91 -24.13 -10.54
C ASP A 28 -2.22 -22.88 -9.99
N PHE A 29 -2.67 -22.40 -8.83
CA PHE A 29 -2.09 -21.24 -8.14
C PHE A 29 -0.68 -21.48 -7.60
N GLN A 30 -0.21 -22.74 -7.58
CA GLN A 30 1.16 -23.09 -7.20
C GLN A 30 2.14 -23.02 -8.37
N SER A 31 1.64 -23.10 -9.60
CA SER A 31 2.45 -22.97 -10.80
C SER A 31 2.99 -21.54 -10.93
N LYS A 32 4.19 -21.38 -11.48
CA LYS A 32 4.83 -20.05 -11.61
C LYS A 32 3.91 -19.01 -12.27
N ALA A 33 3.24 -19.40 -13.35
CA ALA A 33 2.27 -18.58 -14.07
C ALA A 33 0.97 -18.31 -13.28
N GLY A 34 0.62 -19.18 -12.32
CA GLY A 34 -0.59 -19.08 -11.50
C GLY A 34 -0.35 -18.47 -10.12
N ARG A 35 0.89 -18.26 -9.69
CA ARG A 35 1.18 -17.66 -8.39
C ARG A 35 0.69 -16.22 -8.34
N VAL A 36 0.18 -15.84 -7.18
CA VAL A 36 -0.13 -14.45 -6.87
C VAL A 36 1.22 -13.76 -6.72
N THR A 37 1.41 -12.62 -7.40
CA THR A 37 2.66 -11.85 -7.28
C THR A 37 2.47 -10.69 -6.31
N ASP A 38 1.29 -10.09 -6.27
CA ASP A 38 0.92 -9.15 -5.20
C ASP A 38 0.80 -9.84 -3.85
N LEU A 39 1.16 -9.11 -2.79
CA LEU A 39 1.01 -9.60 -1.42
C LEU A 39 1.71 -10.95 -1.21
N SER A 40 2.83 -11.14 -1.91
CA SER A 40 3.62 -12.36 -1.88
C SER A 40 5.07 -12.06 -2.22
N ALA A 41 5.94 -13.01 -1.89
CA ALA A 41 7.33 -13.00 -2.30
C ALA A 41 7.59 -13.21 -3.80
N TYR A 42 6.58 -13.45 -4.64
CA TYR A 42 6.80 -13.75 -6.06
C TYR A 42 6.69 -12.50 -6.94
N SER A 43 7.54 -12.42 -7.97
CA SER A 43 7.55 -11.36 -8.99
C SER A 43 6.89 -11.83 -10.29
N LEU A 44 6.47 -10.87 -11.13
CA LEU A 44 6.13 -11.14 -12.52
C LEU A 44 7.28 -11.82 -13.27
N ASP A 45 6.95 -12.63 -14.28
CA ASP A 45 7.95 -13.22 -15.17
C ASP A 45 8.63 -12.13 -16.02
N ALA A 46 9.83 -12.42 -16.53
CA ALA A 46 10.58 -11.44 -17.30
C ALA A 46 9.78 -11.00 -18.54
N TRP A 47 9.60 -9.68 -18.67
CA TRP A 47 8.82 -8.99 -19.70
C TRP A 47 7.30 -9.15 -19.60
N GLU A 48 6.81 -9.90 -18.61
CA GLU A 48 5.38 -9.90 -18.29
C GLU A 48 5.01 -8.53 -17.73
N MET A 49 3.91 -7.98 -18.23
CA MET A 49 3.39 -6.72 -17.77
C MET A 49 2.06 -6.93 -17.07
N ARG A 50 1.83 -6.12 -16.03
CA ARG A 50 0.54 -6.06 -15.36
C ARG A 50 0.05 -4.62 -15.31
N THR A 51 -1.17 -4.39 -15.74
CA THR A 51 -1.80 -3.06 -15.65
C THR A 51 -3.24 -3.18 -15.18
N GLY A 52 -3.77 -2.14 -14.53
CA GLY A 52 -5.15 -2.18 -14.05
C GLY A 52 -5.80 -0.82 -13.86
N LEU A 53 -7.06 -0.88 -13.45
CA LEU A 53 -7.87 0.24 -12.99
C LEU A 53 -8.55 -0.19 -11.70
N GLY A 54 -8.51 0.68 -10.71
CA GLY A 54 -9.25 0.48 -9.49
C GLY A 54 -9.57 1.74 -8.72
N LEU A 55 -10.27 1.54 -7.61
CA LEU A 55 -10.65 2.58 -6.67
C LEU A 55 -10.09 2.24 -5.29
N VAL A 56 -9.43 3.20 -4.67
CA VAL A 56 -8.80 3.07 -3.35
C VAL A 56 -9.22 4.25 -2.50
N GLY A 57 -9.62 4.02 -1.26
CA GLY A 57 -10.01 5.08 -0.35
C GLY A 57 -10.13 4.61 1.09
N THR A 58 -10.04 5.55 2.02
CA THR A 58 -10.26 5.28 3.46
C THR A 58 -11.69 5.58 3.89
N THR A 59 -12.35 6.53 3.22
CA THR A 59 -13.77 6.89 3.38
C THR A 59 -14.42 7.10 2.01
N LEU A 60 -15.76 7.15 1.94
CA LEU A 60 -16.47 7.43 0.68
C LEU A 60 -16.18 8.84 0.15
N GLU A 61 -15.72 9.73 1.02
CA GLU A 61 -15.35 11.12 0.72
C GLU A 61 -13.91 11.23 0.19
N ASP A 62 -13.13 10.14 0.27
CA ASP A 62 -11.72 10.05 -0.09
C ASP A 62 -11.48 8.82 -0.99
N VAL A 63 -12.24 8.71 -2.08
CA VAL A 63 -12.05 7.65 -3.08
C VAL A 63 -11.17 8.20 -4.21
N GLY A 64 -9.97 7.65 -4.34
CA GLY A 64 -9.02 7.92 -5.40
C GLY A 64 -9.00 6.81 -6.47
N ALA A 65 -8.49 7.16 -7.65
CA ALA A 65 -8.24 6.20 -8.73
C ALA A 65 -6.87 5.52 -8.53
N ASN A 66 -6.82 4.22 -8.84
CA ASN A 66 -5.62 3.41 -8.83
C ASN A 66 -5.39 2.88 -10.25
N ILE A 67 -4.28 3.25 -10.89
CA ILE A 67 -3.90 2.70 -12.20
C ILE A 67 -2.50 2.09 -12.04
N PRO A 68 -2.40 0.87 -11.48
CA PRO A 68 -1.11 0.22 -11.31
C PRO A 68 -0.57 -0.18 -12.68
N LEU A 69 0.73 0.02 -12.88
CA LEU A 69 1.50 -0.51 -14.00
C LEU A 69 2.74 -1.19 -13.44
N GLU A 70 2.93 -2.45 -13.77
CA GLU A 70 4.08 -3.25 -13.36
C GLU A 70 4.68 -3.98 -14.54
N ILE A 71 5.98 -4.23 -14.44
CA ILE A 71 6.75 -4.98 -15.43
C ILE A 71 7.73 -5.89 -14.71
N GLY A 72 7.75 -7.16 -15.11
CA GLY A 72 8.79 -8.11 -14.73
C GLY A 72 10.04 -7.91 -15.59
N LEU A 73 11.19 -8.03 -14.96
CA LEU A 73 12.51 -7.93 -15.57
C LEU A 73 13.29 -9.23 -15.32
N PRO A 74 14.31 -9.52 -16.15
CA PRO A 74 15.22 -10.65 -15.88
C PRO A 74 15.80 -10.61 -14.47
N GLY A 75 16.03 -11.78 -13.88
CA GLY A 75 16.58 -11.89 -12.52
C GLY A 75 15.54 -11.78 -11.41
N ASN A 76 14.27 -12.09 -11.70
CA ASN A 76 13.14 -12.03 -10.76
C ASN A 76 12.94 -10.65 -10.13
N VAL A 77 13.12 -9.61 -10.94
CA VAL A 77 12.87 -8.22 -10.54
C VAL A 77 11.54 -7.80 -11.10
N GLN A 78 10.75 -7.08 -10.33
CA GLN A 78 9.51 -6.45 -10.74
C GLN A 78 9.61 -4.96 -10.42
N LEU A 79 9.34 -4.11 -11.39
CA LEU A 79 9.17 -2.68 -11.18
C LEU A 79 7.70 -2.33 -11.30
N GLY A 80 7.25 -1.34 -10.53
CA GLY A 80 5.88 -0.87 -10.61
C GLY A 80 5.77 0.62 -10.36
N THR A 81 4.67 1.17 -10.87
CA THR A 81 4.19 2.51 -10.56
C THR A 81 2.67 2.53 -10.47
N ASN A 82 2.12 3.59 -9.89
CA ASN A 82 0.70 3.92 -10.03
C ASN A 82 0.55 5.20 -10.86
N VAL A 83 0.12 5.04 -12.10
CA VAL A 83 0.03 6.13 -13.09
C VAL A 83 -1.05 7.14 -12.74
N ALA A 84 -2.13 6.73 -12.05
CA ALA A 84 -3.15 7.68 -11.60
C ALA A 84 -2.56 8.69 -10.60
N HIS A 85 -1.59 8.23 -9.81
CA HIS A 85 -0.87 9.05 -8.86
C HIS A 85 0.17 9.92 -9.58
N ASP A 86 0.90 9.38 -10.56
CA ASP A 86 1.89 10.13 -11.34
C ASP A 86 1.26 11.28 -12.14
N ILE A 87 0.06 11.08 -12.71
CA ILE A 87 -0.69 12.13 -13.42
C ILE A 87 -1.16 13.23 -12.44
N GLY A 88 -1.51 12.85 -11.21
CA GLY A 88 -1.82 13.77 -10.12
C GLY A 88 -0.59 14.41 -9.46
N THR A 89 0.60 14.31 -10.09
CA THR A 89 1.90 14.80 -9.61
C THR A 89 2.41 14.15 -8.33
N LEU A 90 1.95 12.93 -8.07
CA LEU A 90 2.44 12.06 -7.02
C LEU A 90 3.38 11.03 -7.65
N LEU A 91 4.69 11.12 -7.44
CA LEU A 91 5.58 10.03 -7.82
C LEU A 91 5.26 8.80 -6.97
N ASN A 92 5.00 7.64 -7.57
CA ASN A 92 4.72 6.42 -6.82
C ASN A 92 5.41 5.21 -7.45
N LEU A 93 6.67 4.97 -7.11
CA LEU A 93 7.47 3.86 -7.66
C LEU A 93 7.67 2.75 -6.64
N ASN A 94 7.70 1.50 -7.09
CA ASN A 94 8.21 0.38 -6.31
C ASN A 94 9.08 -0.56 -7.15
N ALA A 95 9.94 -1.28 -6.45
CA ALA A 95 10.79 -2.31 -6.99
C ALA A 95 10.79 -3.50 -6.02
N LYS A 96 10.47 -4.68 -6.53
CA LYS A 96 10.49 -5.94 -5.79
C LYS A 96 11.47 -6.90 -6.45
N TRP A 97 12.29 -7.55 -5.65
CA TRP A 97 13.23 -8.56 -6.11
C TRP A 97 13.03 -9.86 -5.35
N THR A 98 12.70 -10.92 -6.08
CA THR A 98 12.56 -12.28 -5.52
C THR A 98 13.93 -12.95 -5.47
N ALA A 99 14.57 -12.85 -4.32
CA ALA A 99 15.90 -13.42 -4.08
C ALA A 99 15.87 -14.96 -4.09
N LEU A 100 14.82 -15.56 -3.54
CA LEU A 100 14.64 -17.02 -3.48
C LEU A 100 13.27 -17.37 -4.05
N ASP A 101 13.26 -18.26 -5.05
CA ASP A 101 12.05 -18.82 -5.66
C ASP A 101 12.18 -20.35 -5.74
N PHE A 102 11.80 -21.03 -4.66
CA PHE A 102 11.79 -22.49 -4.58
C PHE A 102 10.36 -23.03 -4.65
N ALA A 103 10.23 -24.34 -4.87
CA ALA A 103 8.94 -25.01 -4.93
C ALA A 103 8.07 -24.81 -3.67
N HIS A 104 8.69 -24.65 -2.50
CA HIS A 104 8.00 -24.55 -1.21
C HIS A 104 8.37 -23.32 -0.39
N PHE A 105 9.05 -22.34 -0.98
CA PHE A 105 9.49 -21.16 -0.27
C PHE A 105 9.84 -20.04 -1.25
N GLY A 106 9.29 -18.85 -1.01
CA GLY A 106 9.65 -17.62 -1.68
C GLY A 106 10.16 -16.58 -0.68
N LEU A 107 11.19 -15.83 -1.06
CA LEU A 107 11.68 -14.68 -0.32
C LEU A 107 11.94 -13.52 -1.27
N ALA A 108 11.35 -12.36 -0.98
CA ALA A 108 11.58 -11.13 -1.73
C ALA A 108 11.88 -9.94 -0.83
N VAL A 109 12.54 -8.95 -1.43
CA VAL A 109 12.69 -7.61 -0.87
C VAL A 109 11.94 -6.65 -1.78
N GLU A 110 11.05 -5.85 -1.20
CA GLU A 110 10.37 -4.75 -1.88
C GLU A 110 10.81 -3.42 -1.29
N VAL A 111 11.07 -2.44 -2.15
CA VAL A 111 11.32 -1.05 -1.78
C VAL A 111 10.46 -0.15 -2.63
N GLY A 112 9.99 0.95 -2.05
CA GLY A 112 9.22 1.94 -2.78
C GLY A 112 9.57 3.35 -2.38
N VAL A 113 9.13 4.27 -3.22
CA VAL A 113 9.11 5.70 -2.95
C VAL A 113 7.78 6.27 -3.42
N LYS A 114 7.10 6.94 -2.49
CA LYS A 114 6.02 7.85 -2.83
C LYS A 114 6.48 9.23 -2.49
N TRP A 115 6.35 10.15 -3.43
CA TRP A 115 6.64 11.55 -3.19
C TRP A 115 5.50 12.39 -3.75
N THR A 116 5.15 13.42 -3.02
CA THR A 116 4.22 14.42 -3.50
C THR A 116 4.53 15.79 -2.95
N ASN A 117 4.22 16.79 -3.77
CA ASN A 117 4.28 18.18 -3.41
C ASN A 117 2.93 18.83 -3.77
N PRO A 118 2.25 19.52 -2.83
CA PRO A 118 0.98 20.20 -3.08
C PRO A 118 1.03 21.21 -4.23
N SER A 119 2.14 21.93 -4.45
CA SER A 119 2.25 22.91 -5.55
C SER A 119 1.98 22.31 -6.92
N LEU A 120 2.29 21.02 -7.09
CA LEU A 120 2.13 20.31 -8.35
C LEU A 120 0.71 19.73 -8.52
N MET A 121 -0.05 19.60 -7.43
CA MET A 121 -1.39 19.00 -7.44
C MET A 121 -2.42 19.96 -8.03
N TYR A 122 -2.52 20.02 -9.36
CA TYR A 122 -3.41 20.96 -10.09
C TYR A 122 -4.90 20.93 -9.67
N PHE A 123 -5.35 19.84 -9.03
CA PHE A 123 -6.71 19.71 -8.51
C PHE A 123 -6.93 20.43 -7.17
N LEU A 124 -5.85 20.80 -6.46
CA LEU A 124 -5.94 21.60 -5.25
C LEU A 124 -6.23 23.08 -5.59
N PRO A 125 -7.03 23.76 -4.76
CA PRO A 125 -7.20 25.21 -4.82
C PRO A 125 -5.84 25.94 -4.86
N GLN A 126 -5.78 27.07 -5.58
CA GLN A 126 -4.52 27.81 -5.79
C GLN A 126 -3.91 28.28 -4.46
N ASP A 127 -4.73 28.75 -3.54
CA ASP A 127 -4.34 29.15 -2.17
C ASP A 127 -3.66 28.00 -1.42
N ILE A 128 -4.20 26.78 -1.48
CA ILE A 128 -3.57 25.60 -0.85
C ILE A 128 -2.24 25.26 -1.52
N ARG A 129 -2.14 25.41 -2.85
CA ARG A 129 -0.90 25.14 -3.58
C ARG A 129 0.19 26.15 -3.27
N ASP A 130 -0.18 27.41 -3.06
CA ASP A 130 0.73 28.48 -2.72
C ASP A 130 1.15 28.36 -1.23
N ASP A 131 0.20 28.15 -0.32
CA ASP A 131 0.45 28.06 1.14
C ASP A 131 1.26 26.82 1.54
N TYR A 132 1.12 25.71 0.81
CA TYR A 132 1.78 24.44 1.12
C TYR A 132 2.73 23.96 0.02
N GLY A 133 3.08 24.84 -0.92
CA GLY A 133 3.89 24.49 -2.08
C GLY A 133 5.32 24.05 -1.76
N ASP A 134 5.86 24.51 -0.63
CA ASP A 134 7.19 24.14 -0.16
C ASP A 134 7.20 22.84 0.65
N ILE A 135 6.02 22.29 0.95
CA ILE A 135 5.89 21.04 1.68
C ILE A 135 6.04 19.85 0.73
N ASN A 136 6.94 18.96 1.08
CA ASN A 136 7.17 17.69 0.42
C ASN A 136 6.76 16.55 1.35
N LEU A 137 5.85 15.70 0.87
CA LEU A 137 5.48 14.46 1.55
C LEU A 137 6.22 13.31 0.89
N ILE A 138 6.99 12.56 1.68
CA ILE A 138 7.79 11.43 1.23
C ILE A 138 7.37 10.20 2.02
N LEU A 139 7.15 9.08 1.35
CA LEU A 139 6.97 7.77 1.97
C LEU A 139 7.94 6.77 1.35
N LEU A 140 8.72 6.09 2.18
CA LEU A 140 9.69 5.08 1.79
C LEU A 140 9.33 3.75 2.48
N PRO A 141 8.44 2.94 1.87
CA PRO A 141 8.21 1.58 2.33
C PRO A 141 9.37 0.67 1.92
N MET A 142 9.77 -0.20 2.85
CA MET A 142 10.67 -1.33 2.61
C MET A 142 10.04 -2.57 3.22
N ARG A 143 10.05 -3.70 2.52
CA ARG A 143 9.45 -4.95 2.97
C ARG A 143 10.38 -6.12 2.67
N LEU A 144 10.37 -7.09 3.57
CA LEU A 144 10.86 -8.44 3.33
C LEU A 144 9.64 -9.35 3.30
N ASP A 145 9.32 -9.89 2.13
CA ASP A 145 8.13 -10.72 1.92
C ASP A 145 8.53 -12.20 1.89
N MET A 146 7.82 -13.01 2.67
CA MET A 146 7.98 -14.46 2.70
C MET A 146 6.70 -15.13 2.24
N SER A 147 6.81 -16.14 1.38
CA SER A 147 5.69 -16.97 0.93
C SER A 147 6.00 -18.44 1.15
N VAL A 148 5.06 -19.18 1.74
CA VAL A 148 5.16 -20.63 1.94
C VAL A 148 3.87 -21.28 1.47
N PRO A 149 3.90 -22.10 0.41
CA PRO A 149 2.77 -22.95 0.11
C PRO A 149 2.66 -24.05 1.15
N ILE A 150 1.52 -24.11 1.83
CA ILE A 150 1.26 -25.09 2.88
C ILE A 150 0.60 -26.32 2.26
N LEU A 151 -0.40 -26.10 1.40
CA LEU A 151 -1.15 -27.12 0.67
C LEU A 151 -1.40 -26.64 -0.75
N SER A 152 -1.83 -27.54 -1.64
CA SER A 152 -2.18 -27.16 -3.03
C SER A 152 -3.25 -26.07 -3.15
N TRP A 153 -4.06 -25.91 -2.11
CA TRP A 153 -5.14 -24.92 -2.03
C TRP A 153 -4.90 -23.84 -0.96
N MET A 154 -3.71 -23.79 -0.34
CA MET A 154 -3.45 -22.85 0.74
C MET A 154 -1.99 -22.40 0.84
N ASP A 155 -1.80 -21.10 0.94
CA ASP A 155 -0.50 -20.44 1.14
C ASP A 155 -0.50 -19.60 2.41
N ALA A 156 0.67 -19.47 3.04
CA ALA A 156 0.92 -18.47 4.07
C ALA A 156 1.94 -17.46 3.58
N HIS A 157 1.70 -16.20 3.94
CA HIS A 157 2.62 -15.10 3.67
C HIS A 157 2.90 -14.35 4.96
N LEU A 158 4.13 -13.86 5.08
CA LEU A 158 4.53 -13.00 6.18
C LEU A 158 5.48 -11.94 5.65
N ASP A 159 5.11 -10.69 5.84
CA ASP A 159 5.97 -9.57 5.51
C ASP A 159 6.47 -8.91 6.78
N VAL A 160 7.76 -8.59 6.78
CA VAL A 160 8.37 -7.73 7.77
C VAL A 160 8.68 -6.42 7.09
N GLY A 161 7.99 -5.36 7.51
CA GLY A 161 8.04 -4.08 6.83
C GLY A 161 8.57 -2.96 7.72
N TYR A 162 9.23 -2.02 7.07
CA TYR A 162 9.59 -0.73 7.62
C TYR A 162 9.00 0.36 6.73
N LEU A 163 8.26 1.29 7.34
CA LEU A 163 7.74 2.47 6.66
C LEU A 163 8.38 3.70 7.26
N HIS A 164 9.01 4.52 6.41
CA HIS A 164 9.32 5.90 6.76
C HIS A 164 8.34 6.81 6.03
N SER A 165 7.72 7.73 6.75
CA SER A 165 7.06 8.89 6.15
C SER A 165 7.66 10.18 6.70
N GLY A 166 7.76 11.18 5.84
CA GLY A 166 8.33 12.47 6.15
C GLY A 166 7.50 13.56 5.50
N ILE A 167 7.31 14.64 6.24
CA ILE A 167 6.82 15.94 5.78
C ILE A 167 7.99 16.88 5.99
N VAL A 168 8.51 17.44 4.91
CA VAL A 168 9.63 18.38 4.95
C VAL A 168 9.20 19.61 4.19
N GLY A 169 9.29 20.77 4.82
CA GLY A 169 9.05 22.04 4.17
C GLY A 169 9.57 23.18 4.99
N ASP A 170 9.75 24.31 4.32
CA ASP A 170 10.03 25.58 4.95
C ASP A 170 8.71 26.33 5.10
N VAL A 171 8.60 27.10 6.18
CA VAL A 171 7.46 28.00 6.39
C VAL A 171 8.03 29.41 6.40
N GLU A 172 7.77 30.17 5.33
CA GLU A 172 8.18 31.57 5.27
C GLU A 172 7.46 32.37 6.38
N THR A 173 8.24 32.86 7.34
CA THR A 173 7.82 33.85 8.34
C THR A 173 8.88 34.97 8.37
N GLU A 174 8.80 35.95 9.28
CA GLU A 174 9.89 36.93 9.48
C GLU A 174 11.25 36.26 9.86
N VAL A 175 11.25 34.96 10.12
CA VAL A 175 12.39 34.08 10.36
C VAL A 175 12.30 32.89 9.40
N ASP A 176 13.41 32.50 8.76
CA ASP A 176 13.46 31.26 7.98
C ASP A 176 13.35 30.08 8.95
N ALA A 177 12.19 29.42 8.94
CA ALA A 177 11.88 28.32 9.84
C ALA A 177 11.59 27.03 9.05
N GLY A 178 12.44 26.02 9.24
CA GLY A 178 12.25 24.69 8.71
C GLY A 178 11.48 23.81 9.70
N VAL A 179 10.42 23.16 9.23
CA VAL A 179 9.68 22.15 10.00
C VAL A 179 9.77 20.81 9.30
N SER A 180 10.24 19.79 10.03
CA SER A 180 10.22 18.41 9.55
C SER A 180 9.42 17.55 10.52
N LEU A 181 8.32 16.97 10.06
CA LEU A 181 7.64 15.88 10.75
C LEU A 181 8.06 14.57 10.10
N SER A 182 8.48 13.58 10.87
CA SER A 182 8.68 12.24 10.32
C SER A 182 8.07 11.18 11.22
N TYR A 183 7.55 10.15 10.58
CA TYR A 183 7.01 8.97 11.22
C TYR A 183 7.76 7.74 10.70
N ARG A 184 8.04 6.80 11.58
CA ARG A 184 8.73 5.56 11.29
C ARG A 184 8.00 4.43 11.95
N GLU A 185 7.74 3.38 11.20
CA GLU A 185 7.00 2.22 11.67
C GLU A 185 7.71 0.94 11.25
N LEU A 186 7.80 -0.01 12.17
CA LEU A 186 8.11 -1.40 11.91
C LEU A 186 6.81 -2.19 12.07
N PHE A 187 6.47 -3.02 11.09
CA PHE A 187 5.23 -3.79 11.09
C PHE A 187 5.45 -5.24 10.65
N LEU A 188 4.50 -6.08 11.02
CA LEU A 188 4.33 -7.43 10.48
C LEU A 188 3.01 -7.48 9.72
N ASP A 189 3.01 -8.05 8.53
CA ASP A 189 1.79 -8.28 7.74
C ASP A 189 1.68 -9.79 7.45
N ALA A 190 0.84 -10.47 8.22
CA ALA A 190 0.64 -11.91 8.12
C ALA A 190 -0.63 -12.19 7.32
N ARG A 191 -0.54 -13.10 6.32
CA ARG A 191 -1.65 -13.46 5.46
C ARG A 191 -1.78 -14.96 5.25
N LEU A 192 -3.02 -15.39 5.03
CA LEU A 192 -3.35 -16.73 4.54
C LEU A 192 -4.12 -16.59 3.23
N GLY A 193 -3.61 -17.24 2.18
CA GLY A 193 -4.27 -17.39 0.88
C GLY A 193 -4.99 -18.73 0.78
N PHE A 194 -6.23 -18.73 0.32
CA PHE A 194 -7.04 -19.92 0.07
C PHE A 194 -7.47 -19.95 -1.39
N TYR A 195 -7.37 -21.12 -2.03
CA TYR A 195 -7.72 -21.33 -3.43
C TYR A 195 -8.86 -22.36 -3.56
N PRO A 196 -10.07 -22.04 -3.04
CA PRO A 196 -11.17 -23.00 -2.94
C PRO A 196 -11.72 -23.47 -4.30
N ALA A 197 -11.52 -22.67 -5.33
CA ALA A 197 -11.81 -23.00 -6.71
C ALA A 197 -10.64 -22.52 -7.55
N GLY A 198 -10.27 -23.24 -8.61
CA GLY A 198 -9.09 -22.93 -9.43
C GLY A 198 -9.10 -21.57 -10.14
N LYS A 199 -10.00 -20.64 -9.82
CA LYS A 199 -10.03 -19.26 -10.32
C LYS A 199 -10.26 -18.21 -9.24
N VAL A 200 -10.47 -18.63 -7.99
CA VAL A 200 -10.76 -17.74 -6.86
C VAL A 200 -9.66 -17.90 -5.84
N ALA A 201 -9.03 -16.79 -5.46
CA ALA A 201 -8.13 -16.69 -4.33
C ALA A 201 -8.78 -15.82 -3.26
N ILE A 202 -8.73 -16.25 -2.00
CA ILE A 202 -9.22 -15.51 -0.84
C ILE A 202 -8.04 -15.29 0.10
N PHE A 203 -7.77 -14.04 0.46
CA PHE A 203 -6.72 -13.67 1.39
C PHE A 203 -7.32 -13.12 2.67
N LEU A 204 -6.92 -13.72 3.79
CA LEU A 204 -7.15 -13.19 5.13
C LEU A 204 -5.84 -12.63 5.63
N GLY A 205 -5.81 -11.35 5.98
CA GLY A 205 -4.59 -10.67 6.39
C GLY A 205 -4.74 -9.87 7.68
N ALA A 206 -3.60 -9.70 8.36
CA ALA A 206 -3.47 -8.89 9.56
C ALA A 206 -2.17 -8.07 9.49
N TYR A 207 -2.32 -6.76 9.42
CA TYR A 207 -1.25 -5.79 9.57
C TYR A 207 -1.11 -5.40 11.05
N ILE A 208 0.06 -5.62 11.60
CA ILE A 208 0.38 -5.52 13.03
C ILE A 208 1.57 -4.57 13.19
N PRO A 209 1.34 -3.30 13.58
CA PRO A 209 2.42 -2.39 13.93
C PRO A 209 3.15 -2.92 15.17
N VAL A 210 4.46 -3.16 15.05
CA VAL A 210 5.30 -3.64 16.16
C VAL A 210 5.90 -2.46 16.92
N PHE A 211 6.29 -1.43 16.19
CA PHE A 211 6.92 -0.24 16.74
C PHE A 211 6.63 0.95 15.86
N ALA A 212 6.30 2.10 16.46
CA ALA A 212 6.18 3.35 15.75
C ALA A 212 6.81 4.51 16.54
N ARG A 213 7.40 5.46 15.82
CA ARG A 213 8.00 6.67 16.37
C ARG A 213 7.70 7.86 15.48
N ALA A 214 7.20 8.93 16.09
CA ALA A 214 7.13 10.24 15.48
C ALA A 214 8.33 11.09 15.93
N ASN A 215 8.82 11.93 15.03
CA ASN A 215 9.86 12.90 15.28
C ASN A 215 9.42 14.24 14.70
N ILE A 216 9.46 15.27 15.51
CA ILE A 216 9.26 16.66 15.11
C ILE A 216 10.61 17.36 15.23
N TYR A 217 11.08 17.90 14.12
CA TYR A 217 12.18 18.84 14.05
C TYR A 217 11.63 20.21 13.74
N THR A 218 12.03 21.19 14.52
CA THR A 218 11.83 22.60 14.20
C THR A 218 13.17 23.30 14.33
N GLY A 219 13.55 24.04 13.30
CA GLY A 219 14.76 24.86 13.30
C GLY A 219 14.43 26.21 12.71
N GLY A 220 14.95 27.28 13.31
CA GLY A 220 14.85 28.61 12.74
C GLY A 220 16.20 29.30 12.81
N GLU A 221 16.55 30.02 11.76
CA GLU A 221 17.75 30.84 11.70
C GLU A 221 17.37 32.27 11.34
N TYR A 222 17.99 33.24 12.00
CA TYR A 222 17.82 34.66 11.74
C TYR A 222 19.17 35.32 11.54
N GLU A 223 19.28 36.17 10.51
CA GLU A 223 20.47 36.98 10.28
C GLU A 223 20.48 38.19 11.23
N ALA A 224 21.28 38.10 12.29
CA ALA A 224 21.39 39.14 13.31
C ALA A 224 22.18 40.37 12.84
N GLU A 225 23.16 40.16 11.97
CA GLU A 225 23.97 41.17 11.27
C GLU A 225 24.37 40.60 9.89
N PRO A 226 24.77 41.42 8.90
CA PRO A 226 25.18 40.91 7.59
C PRO A 226 26.25 39.81 7.70
N GLY A 227 25.90 38.58 7.32
CA GLY A 227 26.75 37.39 7.40
C GLY A 227 26.77 36.67 8.75
N VAL A 228 26.00 37.11 9.76
CA VAL A 228 25.92 36.52 11.10
C VAL A 228 24.54 35.92 11.32
N TYR A 229 24.48 34.59 11.32
CA TYR A 229 23.24 33.83 11.52
C TYR A 229 23.20 33.28 12.95
N VAL A 230 22.08 33.49 13.63
CA VAL A 230 21.78 32.92 14.94
C VAL A 230 20.58 32.01 14.80
N GLY A 231 20.74 30.75 15.17
CA GLY A 231 19.71 29.73 15.03
C GLY A 231 19.36 29.03 16.33
N ALA A 232 18.13 28.55 16.40
CA ALA A 232 17.67 27.62 17.42
C ALA A 232 17.10 26.38 16.74
N THR A 233 17.43 25.20 17.28
CA THR A 233 16.86 23.94 16.81
C THR A 233 16.27 23.17 17.98
N ALA A 234 15.10 22.57 17.75
CA ALA A 234 14.43 21.68 18.67
C ALA A 234 14.12 20.35 17.98
N ARG A 235 14.31 19.27 18.74
CA ARG A 235 13.95 17.91 18.32
C ARG A 235 13.12 17.27 19.42
N ALA A 236 11.92 16.85 19.05
CA ALA A 236 11.05 16.07 19.92
C ALA A 236 10.86 14.67 19.31
N TYR A 237 11.06 13.65 20.14
CA TYR A 237 10.79 12.26 19.76
C TYR A 237 9.66 11.73 20.61
N GLU A 238 8.62 11.24 19.95
CA GLU A 238 7.47 10.64 20.62
C GLU A 238 7.32 9.18 20.17
N LYS A 239 7.20 8.28 21.14
CA LYS A 239 6.79 6.91 20.85
C LYS A 239 5.29 6.93 20.62
N VAL A 240 4.86 6.45 19.46
CA VAL A 240 3.43 6.31 19.16
C VAL A 240 2.95 5.00 19.79
N ASP A 241 1.85 5.04 20.53
CA ASP A 241 1.25 3.81 21.04
C ASP A 241 0.62 3.02 19.89
N VAL A 242 1.23 1.88 19.59
CA VAL A 242 0.77 0.97 18.52
C VAL A 242 -0.29 -0.02 19.01
N ARG A 243 -0.58 -0.06 20.31
CA ARG A 243 -1.57 -0.98 20.87
C ARG A 243 -2.94 -0.68 20.29
N GLY A 244 -3.54 -1.69 19.66
CA GLY A 244 -4.86 -1.55 19.05
C GLY A 244 -4.87 -0.94 17.65
N LEU A 245 -3.71 -0.68 17.03
CA LEU A 245 -3.62 -0.22 15.65
C LEU A 245 -3.62 -1.37 14.61
N ASN A 246 -3.90 -2.61 15.06
CA ASN A 246 -3.96 -3.77 14.19
C ASN A 246 -5.06 -3.60 13.14
N THR A 247 -4.72 -3.83 11.87
CA THR A 247 -5.66 -3.76 10.76
C THR A 247 -5.90 -5.15 10.20
N PHE A 248 -7.16 -5.56 10.07
CA PHE A 248 -7.53 -6.84 9.48
C PHE A 248 -8.17 -6.60 8.13
N TYR A 249 -7.86 -7.45 7.17
CA TYR A 249 -8.42 -7.31 5.83
C TYR A 249 -8.77 -8.67 5.24
N LEU A 250 -9.80 -8.62 4.38
CA LEU A 250 -10.24 -9.73 3.55
C LEU A 250 -10.13 -9.26 2.10
N GLN A 251 -9.46 -10.04 1.27
CA GLN A 251 -9.38 -9.76 -0.15
C GLN A 251 -9.76 -11.00 -0.94
N THR A 252 -10.50 -10.82 -2.01
CA THR A 252 -10.84 -11.88 -2.96
C THR A 252 -10.33 -11.49 -4.34
N GLU A 253 -9.70 -12.42 -5.04
CA GLU A 253 -9.27 -12.24 -6.42
C GLU A 253 -9.86 -13.35 -7.29
N MET A 254 -10.41 -12.96 -8.43
CA MET A 254 -10.89 -13.85 -9.48
C MET A 254 -10.04 -13.71 -10.74
N ARG A 255 -9.83 -14.82 -11.44
CA ARG A 255 -8.97 -14.87 -12.62
C ARG A 255 -9.67 -15.53 -13.81
N TRP A 256 -9.62 -14.86 -14.96
CA TRP A 256 -10.13 -15.33 -16.24
C TRP A 256 -9.10 -15.11 -17.34
N GLY A 257 -8.22 -16.11 -17.53
CA GLY A 257 -7.10 -15.99 -18.47
C GLY A 257 -6.17 -14.87 -18.04
N ALA A 258 -5.95 -13.89 -18.92
CA ALA A 258 -5.16 -12.69 -18.65
C ALA A 258 -5.87 -11.66 -17.75
N THR A 259 -7.19 -11.75 -17.54
CA THR A 259 -7.97 -10.74 -16.80
C THR A 259 -8.19 -11.17 -15.35
N HIS A 260 -8.01 -10.25 -14.41
CA HIS A 260 -8.14 -10.49 -12.98
C HIS A 260 -9.02 -9.41 -12.35
N LEU A 261 -9.98 -9.83 -11.52
CA LEU A 261 -10.80 -8.93 -10.70
C LEU A 261 -10.49 -9.15 -9.24
N ARG A 262 -10.04 -8.11 -8.56
CA ARG A 262 -9.77 -8.10 -7.14
C ARG A 262 -10.78 -7.21 -6.42
N ILE A 263 -11.33 -7.74 -5.35
CA ILE A 263 -12.23 -7.05 -4.44
C ILE A 263 -11.61 -7.18 -3.05
N GLY A 264 -11.14 -6.07 -2.50
CA GLY A 264 -10.60 -6.00 -1.15
C GLY A 264 -11.59 -5.35 -0.20
N ILE A 265 -11.51 -5.71 1.07
CA ILE A 265 -12.20 -5.04 2.16
C ILE A 265 -11.18 -4.90 3.27
N VAL A 266 -10.81 -3.66 3.52
CA VAL A 266 -9.96 -3.34 4.65
C VAL A 266 -10.88 -2.97 5.80
N GLN A 267 -10.93 -3.81 6.83
CA GLN A 267 -11.60 -3.46 8.07
C GLN A 267 -10.56 -2.86 9.01
N TYR A 268 -10.53 -1.54 9.05
CA TYR A 268 -9.78 -0.81 10.07
C TYR A 268 -10.43 -1.07 11.44
N LEU A 269 -9.98 -2.10 12.14
CA LEU A 269 -10.15 -2.22 13.58
C LEU A 269 -9.07 -1.37 14.28
N ARG A 270 -8.97 -0.08 13.88
CA ARG A 270 -8.18 0.88 14.63
C ARG A 270 -8.94 1.14 15.93
N TYR A 271 -8.47 0.55 17.04
CA TYR A 271 -8.94 0.85 18.40
C TYR A 271 -8.45 2.23 18.87
N LEU A 272 -8.47 3.22 17.99
CA LEU A 272 -8.38 4.63 18.37
C LEU A 272 -9.81 5.05 18.73
N ASP A 273 -10.14 4.91 20.00
CA ASP A 273 -11.28 5.58 20.62
C ASP A 273 -12.67 5.21 20.07
N LYS A 274 -13.00 3.91 20.10
CA LYS A 274 -14.36 3.35 19.90
C LYS A 274 -15.03 3.64 18.54
N ARG A 275 -14.30 4.04 17.50
CA ARG A 275 -14.84 4.17 16.15
C ARG A 275 -14.50 2.95 15.30
N ILE A 276 -15.52 2.23 14.85
CA ILE A 276 -15.37 1.29 13.74
C ILE A 276 -15.40 2.16 12.49
N GLU A 277 -14.24 2.36 11.86
CA GLU A 277 -14.20 2.97 10.53
C GLU A 277 -14.83 2.00 9.53
N TYR A 278 -15.66 2.53 8.64
CA TYR A 278 -16.45 1.71 7.72
C TYR A 278 -15.51 0.95 6.77
N PRO A 279 -15.74 -0.35 6.54
CA PRO A 279 -14.98 -1.09 5.56
C PRO A 279 -15.25 -0.51 4.17
N LEU A 280 -14.23 0.05 3.51
CA LEU A 280 -14.35 0.40 2.11
C LEU A 280 -13.94 -0.76 1.23
N PRO A 281 -14.77 -1.09 0.23
CA PRO A 281 -14.38 -2.03 -0.80
C PRO A 281 -13.32 -1.37 -1.69
N THR A 282 -12.17 -2.01 -1.83
CA THR A 282 -11.31 -1.75 -2.98
C THR A 282 -11.75 -2.63 -4.13
N LEU A 283 -11.72 -2.09 -5.34
CA LEU A 283 -12.06 -2.80 -6.56
C LEU A 283 -10.93 -2.54 -7.55
N ASP A 284 -10.21 -3.58 -7.95
CA ASP A 284 -9.17 -3.49 -8.97
C ASP A 284 -9.45 -4.50 -10.08
N LEU A 285 -9.54 -4.04 -11.32
CA LEU A 285 -9.54 -4.86 -12.51
C LEU A 285 -8.15 -4.73 -13.16
N PHE A 286 -7.45 -5.85 -13.37
CA PHE A 286 -6.13 -5.82 -13.98
C PHE A 286 -5.92 -6.92 -15.01
N TRP A 287 -4.94 -6.72 -15.89
CA TRP A 287 -4.57 -7.63 -16.97
C TRP A 287 -3.10 -8.00 -16.86
N ARG A 288 -2.78 -9.25 -17.19
CA ARG A 288 -1.41 -9.78 -17.32
C ARG A 288 -1.16 -10.26 -18.74
N PHE A 289 -0.05 -9.85 -19.35
CA PHE A 289 0.32 -10.19 -20.73
C PHE A 289 1.82 -10.30 -20.92
#